data_AF-A0A853GNG2-F1
#
_entry.id   AF-A0A853GNG2-F1
#
_cell.length_a   1.000
_cell.length_b   1.000
_cell.length_c   1.000
_cell.angle_alpha   90.00
_cell.angle_beta   90.00
_cell.angle_gamma   90.00
#
_symmetry.space_group_name_H-M   'P 1'
#
loop_
_entity.id
_entity.type
_entity.pdbx_description
1 polymer ?
#
loop_
_entity_poly.entity_id
_entity_poly.type
_entity_poly.pdbx_seq_one_letter_code
_entity_poly.pdbx_strand_id
1 'polypeptide(L)'
;MGDLMFLIGSFASVWLVVAWLACAAFCGTLAEEKRYCWPCWVVLGLLFGPLALVAAAGLPDRHVVRVASIPIPDEDSREYKALGFRKKPTYYEFGILLIVFAAIVAFALLR
;
A
#
# COMPACT_ATOMS: atom_id res chain seq x y z
N MET A 1 -4.23 25.77 -30.56
CA MET A 1 -4.08 24.28 -30.55
C MET A 1 -2.98 23.84 -29.59
N GLY A 2 -1.81 24.50 -29.56
CA GLY A 2 -0.73 24.18 -28.61
C GLY A 2 -1.13 24.29 -27.13
N ASP A 3 -1.89 25.32 -26.75
CA ASP A 3 -2.28 25.53 -25.34
C ASP A 3 -3.19 24.42 -24.80
N LEU A 4 -4.05 23.86 -25.65
CA LEU A 4 -4.93 22.74 -25.30
C LEU A 4 -4.11 21.47 -25.05
N MET A 5 -3.11 21.20 -25.90
CA MET A 5 -2.21 20.06 -25.75
C MET A 5 -1.37 20.18 -24.47
N PHE A 6 -0.97 21.40 -24.11
CA PHE A 6 -0.22 21.68 -22.89
C PHE A 6 -1.06 21.46 -21.63
N LEU A 7 -2.32 21.94 -21.63
CA LEU A 7 -3.27 21.72 -20.54
C LEU A 7 -3.57 20.23 -20.31
N ILE A 8 -3.81 19.49 -21.39
CA ILE A 8 -4.09 18.04 -21.32
C ILE A 8 -2.86 17.28 -20.81
N GLY A 9 -1.66 17.60 -21.30
CA GLY A 9 -0.42 16.98 -20.83
C GLY A 9 -0.15 17.27 -19.35
N SER A 10 -0.34 18.52 -18.92
CA SER A 10 -0.17 18.93 -17.53
C SER A 10 -1.17 18.20 -16.62
N PHE A 11 -2.44 18.15 -16.99
CA PHE A 11 -3.46 17.46 -16.20
C PHE A 11 -3.19 15.95 -16.09
N ALA A 12 -2.81 15.31 -17.20
CA ALA A 12 -2.46 13.90 -17.23
C ALA A 12 -1.24 13.60 -16.34
N SER A 13 -0.23 14.47 -16.33
CA SER A 13 0.96 14.28 -15.49
C SER A 13 0.64 14.36 -13.99
N VAL A 14 -0.18 15.33 -13.57
CA VAL A 14 -0.63 15.46 -12.17
C VAL A 14 -1.46 14.25 -11.77
N TRP A 15 -2.39 13.84 -12.65
CA TRP A 15 -3.22 12.67 -12.42
C TRP A 15 -2.39 11.39 -12.25
N LEU A 16 -1.37 11.21 -13.09
CA LEU A 16 -0.50 10.03 -13.04
C LEU A 16 0.25 9.96 -11.71
N VAL A 17 0.76 11.09 -11.20
CA VAL A 17 1.42 11.12 -9.88
C VAL A 17 0.44 10.78 -8.75
N VAL A 18 -0.77 11.34 -8.77
CA VAL A 18 -1.79 11.05 -7.76
C VAL A 18 -2.19 9.56 -7.80
N ALA A 19 -2.38 9.00 -8.99
CA ALA A 19 -2.67 7.58 -9.17
C ALA A 19 -1.52 6.68 -8.68
N TRP A 20 -0.27 7.11 -8.90
CA TRP A 20 0.91 6.40 -8.44
C TRP A 20 1.01 6.35 -6.91
N LEU A 21 0.75 7.49 -6.26
CA LEU A 21 0.71 7.58 -4.79
C LEU A 21 -0.45 6.79 -4.19
N ALA A 22 -1.62 6.81 -4.85
CA ALA A 22 -2.77 6.00 -4.45
C ALA A 22 -2.42 4.51 -4.50
N CYS A 23 -1.75 4.04 -5.57
CA CYS A 23 -1.28 2.66 -5.66
C CYS A 23 -0.36 2.29 -4.49
N ALA A 24 0.58 3.16 -4.13
CA ALA A 24 1.49 2.93 -3.00
C ALA A 24 0.74 2.77 -1.67
N ALA A 25 -0.24 3.64 -1.40
CA ALA A 25 -1.06 3.58 -0.20
C ALA A 25 -1.91 2.29 -0.14
N PHE A 26 -2.60 1.96 -1.24
CA PHE A 26 -3.42 0.75 -1.32
C PHE A 26 -2.60 -0.54 -1.21
N CYS A 27 -1.37 -0.53 -1.72
CA CYS A 27 -0.45 -1.65 -1.60
C CYS A 27 -0.11 -1.95 -0.12
N GLY A 28 0.10 -0.89 0.67
CA GLY A 28 0.29 -0.99 2.11
C GLY A 28 -0.92 -1.56 2.84
N THR A 29 -2.11 -1.03 2.58
CA THR A 29 -3.34 -1.47 3.26
C THR A 29 -3.67 -2.94 2.96
N LEU A 30 -3.56 -3.35 1.69
CA LEU A 30 -3.74 -4.77 1.30
C LEU A 30 -2.73 -5.70 1.97
N ALA A 31 -1.48 -5.26 2.09
CA ALA A 31 -0.45 -6.02 2.79
C ALA A 31 -0.74 -6.11 4.30
N GLU A 32 -1.29 -5.06 4.91
CA GLU A 32 -1.68 -5.04 6.33
C GLU A 32 -2.76 -6.07 6.64
N GLU A 33 -3.82 -6.08 5.84
CA GLU A 33 -4.95 -6.99 6.01
C GLU A 33 -4.49 -8.44 5.96
N LYS A 34 -3.49 -8.73 5.12
CA LYS A 34 -2.88 -10.06 4.96
C LYS A 34 -1.71 -10.34 5.92
N ARG A 35 -1.46 -9.45 6.90
CA ARG A 35 -0.38 -9.52 7.90
C ARG A 35 1.05 -9.58 7.33
N TYR A 36 1.29 -8.84 6.26
CA TYR A 36 2.61 -8.56 5.72
C TYR A 36 3.12 -7.20 6.20
N CYS A 37 4.40 -6.92 5.94
CA CYS A 37 5.06 -5.68 6.35
C CYS A 37 4.53 -4.47 5.56
N TRP A 38 3.62 -3.70 6.17
CA TRP A 38 3.06 -2.46 5.61
C TRP A 38 4.11 -1.53 4.98
N PRO A 39 5.17 -1.08 5.68
CA PRO A 39 6.11 -0.11 5.12
C PRO A 39 6.92 -0.67 3.95
N CYS A 40 7.24 -1.97 3.96
CA CYS A 40 7.96 -2.60 2.86
C CYS A 40 7.11 -2.64 1.59
N TRP A 41 5.82 -2.94 1.75
CA TRP A 41 4.86 -3.00 0.64
C TRP A 41 4.44 -1.62 0.12
N VAL A 42 4.43 -0.59 0.97
CA VAL A 42 4.26 0.81 0.52
C VAL A 42 5.47 1.28 -0.28
N VAL A 43 6.69 0.97 0.15
CA VAL A 43 7.91 1.31 -0.61
C VAL A 43 7.94 0.60 -1.95
N LEU A 44 7.55 -0.69 -1.98
CA LEU A 44 7.37 -1.43 -3.23
C LEU A 44 6.27 -0.81 -4.10
N GLY A 45 5.17 -0.37 -3.50
CA GLY A 45 4.08 0.35 -4.16
C GLY A 45 4.50 1.70 -4.74
N LEU A 46 5.43 2.41 -4.09
CA LEU A 46 5.97 3.67 -4.59
C LEU A 46 6.98 3.43 -5.72
N LEU A 47 7.79 2.37 -5.63
CA LEU A 47 8.84 2.05 -6.62
C LEU A 47 8.27 1.41 -7.89
N PHE A 48 7.30 0.51 -7.76
CA PHE A 48 6.70 -0.25 -8.86
C PHE A 48 5.28 0.21 -9.23
N GLY A 49 4.69 1.13 -8.46
CA GLY A 49 3.37 1.71 -8.75
C GLY A 49 2.27 0.63 -8.81
N PRO A 50 1.50 0.56 -9.91
CA PRO A 50 0.41 -0.40 -10.05
C PRO A 50 0.86 -1.86 -10.08
N LEU A 51 2.09 -2.18 -10.48
CA LEU A 51 2.57 -3.56 -10.49
C LEU A 51 2.63 -4.17 -9.08
N ALA A 52 3.13 -3.40 -8.12
CA ALA A 52 3.18 -3.84 -6.72
C ALA A 52 1.79 -4.02 -6.13
N LEU A 53 0.82 -3.19 -6.53
CA LEU A 53 -0.58 -3.35 -6.12
C LEU A 53 -1.17 -4.69 -6.57
N VAL A 54 -0.94 -5.07 -7.84
CA VAL A 54 -1.40 -6.36 -8.38
C VAL A 54 -0.72 -7.52 -7.64
N ALA A 55 0.57 -7.39 -7.33
CA ALA A 55 1.29 -8.39 -6.53
C ALA A 55 0.74 -8.51 -5.10
N ALA A 56 0.38 -7.39 -4.45
CA ALA A 56 -0.25 -7.39 -3.13
C ALA A 56 -1.65 -8.04 -3.15
N ALA A 57 -2.41 -7.79 -4.22
CA ALA A 57 -3.72 -8.42 -4.42
C ALA A 57 -3.60 -9.94 -4.56
N GLY A 58 -2.58 -10.44 -5.27
CA GLY A 58 -2.31 -11.87 -5.45
C GLY A 58 -1.69 -12.60 -4.24
N LEU A 59 -1.31 -11.86 -3.19
CA LEU A 59 -0.63 -12.44 -2.03
C LEU A 59 -1.56 -13.37 -1.24
N PRO A 60 -1.15 -14.61 -0.88
CA PRO A 60 -1.96 -15.47 -0.02
C PRO A 60 -1.99 -14.96 1.42
N ASP A 61 -3.16 -15.05 2.06
CA ASP A 61 -3.34 -14.69 3.47
C ASP A 61 -2.59 -15.69 4.36
N ARG A 62 -1.73 -15.17 5.24
CA ARG A 62 -0.93 -15.95 6.19
C ARG A 62 -1.79 -16.71 7.21
N HIS A 63 -3.05 -16.32 7.42
CA HIS A 63 -3.98 -17.09 8.27
C HIS A 63 -4.52 -18.31 7.57
N VAL A 64 -4.92 -18.17 6.30
CA VAL A 64 -5.50 -19.27 5.52
C VAL A 64 -4.47 -20.39 5.33
N VAL A 65 -3.20 -20.03 5.10
CA VAL A 65 -2.11 -21.01 4.96
C VAL A 65 -1.88 -21.80 6.27
N ARG A 66 -1.95 -21.13 7.43
CA ARG A 66 -1.78 -21.84 8.71
C ARG A 66 -2.95 -22.76 9.02
N VAL A 67 -4.18 -22.31 8.83
CA VAL A 67 -5.39 -23.13 9.09
C VAL A 67 -5.44 -24.35 8.17
N ALA A 68 -5.05 -24.24 6.90
CA ALA A 68 -5.02 -25.38 5.98
C ALA A 68 -4.00 -26.47 6.37
N SER A 69 -3.00 -26.15 7.19
CA SER A 69 -1.96 -27.08 7.62
C SER A 69 -2.16 -27.70 9.01
N ILE A 70 -3.20 -27.28 9.75
CA ILE A 70 -3.49 -27.77 11.10
C ILE A 70 -4.46 -28.97 11.00
N PRO A 71 -4.09 -30.18 11.48
CA PRO A 71 -5.06 -31.25 11.73
C PRO A 71 -6.08 -30.76 12.76
N ILE A 72 -7.38 -30.80 12.44
CA ILE A 72 -8.47 -30.25 13.26
C ILE A 72 -8.41 -30.82 14.69
N PRO A 73 -8.03 -30.04 15.73
CA PRO A 73 -8.18 -30.44 17.11
C PRO A 73 -9.56 -29.98 17.60
N ASP A 74 -10.21 -30.88 18.31
CA ASP A 74 -11.50 -30.73 18.98
C ASP A 74 -11.55 -29.50 19.91
N GLU A 75 -12.56 -28.67 19.66
CA GLU A 75 -13.30 -27.81 20.60
C GLU A 75 -12.56 -27.15 21.79
N ASP A 76 -11.59 -26.24 21.54
CA ASP A 76 -11.49 -25.05 22.40
C ASP A 76 -11.11 -23.79 21.60
N SER A 77 -12.15 -23.12 21.11
CA SER A 77 -12.08 -21.89 20.30
C SER A 77 -11.48 -20.67 21.02
N ARG A 78 -11.16 -20.80 22.32
CA ARG A 78 -10.67 -19.69 23.16
C ARG A 78 -9.17 -19.46 23.06
N GLU A 79 -8.37 -20.47 22.73
CA GLU A 79 -6.90 -20.32 22.59
C GLU A 79 -6.49 -19.54 21.33
N TYR A 80 -7.25 -19.67 20.23
CA TYR A 80 -6.97 -18.94 18.98
C TYR A 80 -7.09 -17.41 19.13
N LYS A 81 -7.92 -16.94 20.09
CA LYS A 81 -8.06 -15.52 20.42
C LYS A 81 -6.88 -14.98 21.23
N ALA A 82 -6.10 -15.84 21.89
CA ALA A 82 -4.93 -15.47 22.70
C ALA A 82 -3.62 -15.37 21.89
N LEU A 83 -3.57 -15.94 20.68
CA LEU A 83 -2.36 -16.05 19.84
C LEU A 83 -1.97 -14.78 19.06
N GLY A 84 -1.93 -13.65 19.76
CA GLY A 84 -1.08 -12.54 19.33
C GLY A 84 -1.73 -11.61 18.32
N PHE A 85 -2.68 -10.83 18.81
CA PHE A 85 -2.76 -9.42 18.42
C PHE A 85 -1.44 -8.75 18.79
N ARG A 86 -0.59 -8.42 17.81
CA ARG A 86 0.51 -7.43 17.87
C ARG A 86 1.03 -7.23 16.44
N LYS A 87 1.32 -6.03 15.95
CA LYS A 87 1.67 -4.72 16.55
C LYS A 87 1.19 -3.66 15.56
N LYS A 88 0.52 -2.58 16.02
CA LYS A 88 0.06 -1.49 15.14
C LYS A 88 1.26 -0.88 14.39
N PRO A 89 1.22 -0.75 13.05
CA PRO A 89 2.26 -0.07 12.33
C PRO A 89 2.21 1.43 12.62
N THR A 90 3.40 1.99 12.74
CA THR A 90 3.70 3.36 13.09
C THR A 90 3.35 4.30 11.93
N TYR A 91 2.16 4.92 11.98
CA TYR A 91 1.58 5.76 10.91
C TYR A 91 2.28 7.11 10.64
N TYR A 92 3.19 7.58 11.51
CA TYR A 92 3.65 8.99 11.48
C TYR A 92 4.87 9.29 10.60
N GLU A 93 5.76 8.31 10.37
CA GLU A 93 6.99 8.54 9.59
C GLU A 93 6.72 8.67 8.08
N PHE A 94 5.69 8.01 7.56
CA PHE A 94 5.40 7.95 6.12
C PHE A 94 4.55 9.12 5.62
N GLY A 95 3.74 9.73 6.50
CA GLY A 95 3.02 10.96 6.16
C GLY A 95 3.97 12.10 5.82
N ILE A 96 5.10 12.21 6.52
CA ILE A 96 6.13 13.24 6.26
C ILE A 96 6.80 13.00 4.91
N LEU A 97 7.15 11.75 4.58
CA LEU A 97 7.74 11.39 3.28
C LEU A 97 6.77 11.66 2.12
N LEU A 98 5.48 11.38 2.31
CA LEU A 98 4.45 11.64 1.30
C LEU A 98 4.20 13.15 1.13
N ILE A 99 4.21 13.92 2.22
CA ILE A 99 4.11 15.39 2.19
C ILE A 99 5.34 16.02 1.53
N VAL A 100 6.55 15.54 1.85
CA VAL A 100 7.81 16.03 1.25
C VAL A 100 7.85 15.69 -0.24
N PHE A 101 7.46 14.48 -0.64
CA PHE A 101 7.41 14.09 -2.05
C PHE A 101 6.35 14.89 -2.82
N ALA A 102 5.15 15.07 -2.24
CA ALA A 102 4.11 15.91 -2.81
C ALA A 102 4.55 17.38 -2.92
N ALA A 103 5.27 17.90 -1.92
CA ALA A 103 5.80 19.26 -1.92
C ALA A 103 6.89 19.46 -3.00
N ILE A 104 7.78 18.48 -3.18
CA ILE A 104 8.81 18.51 -4.23
C ILE A 104 8.16 18.48 -5.61
N VAL A 105 7.15 17.62 -5.82
CA VAL A 105 6.40 17.55 -7.08
C VAL A 105 5.62 18.84 -7.33
N ALA A 106 4.93 19.37 -6.32
CA ALA A 106 4.22 20.65 -6.44
C ALA A 106 5.19 21.80 -6.77
N PHE A 107 6.37 21.83 -6.14
CA PHE A 107 7.40 22.82 -6.42
C PHE A 107 7.97 22.69 -7.84
N ALA A 108 8.13 21.47 -8.36
CA ALA A 108 8.56 21.21 -9.72
C ALA A 108 7.50 21.56 -10.77
N LEU A 109 6.20 21.51 -10.43
CA LEU A 109 5.09 21.88 -11.31
C LEU A 109 4.78 23.40 -11.27
N LEU A 110 5.16 24.10 -10.21
CA LEU A 110 5.05 25.57 -10.11
C LEU A 110 6.18 26.32 -10.80
N ARG A 111 7.17 25.61 -11.36
CA ARG A 111 8.35 26.18 -12.02
C ARG A 111 8.31 25.93 -13.53
#